data_AF-A0AAW9ECC2-F1
#
_entry.id   AF-A0AAW9ECC2-F1
#
_cell.length_a   1.000
_cell.length_b   1.000
_cell.length_c   1.000
_cell.angle_alpha   90.00
_cell.angle_beta   90.00
_cell.angle_gamma   90.00
#
_symmetry.space_group_name_H-M   'P 1'
#
loop_
_entity.id
_entity.type
_entity.pdbx_description
1 polymer ?
#
loop_
_entity_poly.entity_id
_entity_poly.type
_entity_poly.pdbx_seq_one_letter_code
_entity_poly.pdbx_strand_id
1 'polypeptide(L)' 'ALGSGFPLSAMLTTEDIASVMGVGTHGTTYGGNPLACAVGNAAFDLINTQAVLEGVSERHRWIVDELQAINQTYAVFS' A
#
# COMPACT_ATOMS: atom_id res chain seq x y z
N ALA A 1 1.26 4.12 0.76
CA ALA A 1 0.26 4.60 -0.23
C ALA A 1 0.70 4.15 -1.63
N LEU A 2 -0.23 3.77 -2.51
CA LEU A 2 0.07 3.19 -3.84
C LEU A 2 0.96 4.08 -4.70
N GLY A 3 0.72 5.40 -4.72
CA GLY A 3 1.53 6.34 -5.49
C GLY A 3 2.82 6.82 -4.80
N SER A 4 3.30 6.14 -3.75
CA SER A 4 4.51 6.52 -2.99
C SER A 4 4.58 8.02 -2.60
N GLY A 5 3.44 8.60 -2.23
CA GLY A 5 3.29 10.02 -1.89
C GLY A 5 2.59 10.86 -2.98
N PHE A 6 2.57 10.39 -4.22
CA PHE A 6 1.76 10.97 -5.30
C PHE A 6 0.28 10.50 -5.18
N PRO A 7 -0.71 11.38 -5.44
CA PRO A 7 -2.13 10.99 -5.36
C PRO A 7 -2.50 9.92 -6.40
N LEU A 8 -2.69 8.69 -5.93
CA LEU A 8 -3.14 7.56 -6.73
C LEU A 8 -3.87 6.54 -5.85
N SER A 9 -4.98 6.01 -6.36
CA SER A 9 -5.71 4.89 -5.78
C SER A 9 -6.14 3.91 -6.88
N ALA A 10 -6.50 2.69 -6.49
CA ALA A 10 -7.03 1.67 -7.38
C ALA A 10 -8.15 0.92 -6.68
N MET A 11 -9.16 0.49 -7.44
CA MET A 11 -10.20 -0.44 -7.02
C MET A 11 -10.03 -1.73 -7.83
N LEU A 12 -9.84 -2.86 -7.15
CA LEU A 12 -9.71 -4.17 -7.78
C LEU A 12 -10.99 -4.97 -7.56
N THR A 13 -11.49 -5.65 -8.58
CA THR A 13 -12.66 -6.53 -8.52
C THR A 13 -12.58 -7.62 -9.59
N THR A 14 -13.49 -8.58 -9.57
CA THR A 14 -13.66 -9.58 -10.63
C THR A 14 -14.52 -9.05 -11.78
N GLU A 15 -14.41 -9.66 -12.97
CA GLU A 15 -15.19 -9.29 -14.15
C GLU A 15 -16.71 -9.36 -13.89
N ASP A 16 -17.18 -10.45 -13.25
CA ASP A 16 -18.59 -10.65 -12.94
C ASP A 16 -19.18 -9.48 -12.13
N ILE A 17 -18.42 -8.96 -11.17
CA ILE A 17 -18.83 -7.82 -10.34
C ILE A 17 -18.65 -6.51 -11.12
N ALA A 18 -17.58 -6.36 -11.91
CA ALA A 18 -17.34 -5.16 -12.72
C ALA A 18 -18.45 -4.93 -13.76
N SER A 19 -19.09 -6.00 -14.23
CA SER A 19 -20.14 -5.94 -15.27
C SER A 19 -21.33 -5.03 -14.92
N VAL A 20 -21.57 -4.75 -13.64
CA VAL A 20 -22.63 -3.82 -13.19
C VAL A 20 -22.26 -2.35 -13.40
N MET A 21 -20.99 -2.04 -13.67
CA MET A 21 -20.47 -0.69 -13.89
C MET A 21 -20.56 -0.31 -15.36
N GLY A 22 -21.73 0.18 -15.77
CA GLY A 22 -21.97 0.70 -17.12
C GLY A 22 -21.30 2.05 -17.40
N VAL A 23 -21.37 2.49 -18.65
CA VAL A 23 -20.88 3.81 -19.08
C VAL A 23 -21.59 4.91 -18.26
N GLY A 24 -20.80 5.72 -17.55
CA GLY A 24 -21.30 6.84 -16.75
C GLY A 24 -21.69 6.49 -15.31
N THR A 25 -21.63 5.20 -14.89
CA THR A 25 -21.92 4.79 -13.51
C THR A 25 -20.92 5.36 -12.50
N HIS A 26 -19.65 5.46 -12.90
CA HIS A 26 -18.61 6.15 -12.15
C HIS A 26 -17.62 6.79 -13.12
N GLY A 27 -16.87 7.77 -12.65
CA GLY A 27 -15.88 8.49 -13.44
C GLY A 27 -15.12 9.48 -12.57
N THR A 28 -13.98 9.92 -13.09
CA THR A 28 -13.10 10.87 -12.41
C THR A 28 -12.30 11.63 -13.45
N THR A 29 -12.09 12.93 -13.21
CA THR A 29 -11.31 13.79 -14.11
C THR A 29 -9.81 13.46 -14.05
N TYR A 30 -9.30 13.09 -12.87
CA TYR A 30 -7.85 12.93 -12.64
C TYR A 30 -7.44 11.49 -12.31
N GLY A 31 -8.38 10.62 -11.93
CA GLY A 31 -8.03 9.24 -11.59
C GLY A 31 -7.56 8.46 -12.81
N GLY A 32 -6.52 7.65 -12.63
CA GLY A 32 -5.92 6.86 -13.72
C GLY A 32 -5.07 7.68 -14.71
N ASN A 33 -4.72 8.94 -14.40
CA ASN A 33 -3.89 9.74 -15.30
C ASN A 33 -2.47 9.13 -15.48
N PRO A 34 -1.82 9.33 -16.64
CA PRO A 34 -0.54 8.67 -16.95
C PRO A 34 0.60 8.99 -15.99
N LEU A 35 0.66 10.21 -15.45
CA LEU A 35 1.71 10.59 -14.51
C LEU A 35 1.56 9.84 -13.19
N ALA A 36 0.35 9.79 -12.63
CA ALA A 36 0.07 9.05 -11.41
C ALA A 36 0.38 7.56 -11.58
N CYS A 37 -0.09 6.95 -12.68
CA CYS A 37 0.16 5.54 -12.99
C CYS A 37 1.65 5.24 -13.17
N ALA A 38 2.43 6.12 -13.80
CA ALA A 38 3.87 5.93 -13.94
C ALA A 38 4.60 5.91 -12.58
N VAL A 39 4.26 6.83 -11.68
CA VAL A 39 4.81 6.84 -10.31
C VAL A 39 4.37 5.60 -9.53
N GLY A 40 3.08 5.23 -9.63
CA GLY A 40 2.53 4.05 -8.98
C GLY A 40 3.18 2.75 -9.44
N ASN A 41 3.43 2.60 -10.75
CA ASN A 41 4.10 1.43 -11.30
C ASN A 41 5.55 1.33 -10.82
N ALA A 42 6.31 2.41 -10.86
CA ALA A 42 7.69 2.41 -10.34
C ALA A 42 7.74 2.05 -8.84
N ALA A 43 6.79 2.55 -8.05
CA ALA A 43 6.67 2.17 -6.65
C ALA A 43 6.29 0.69 -6.48
N PHE A 44 5.35 0.19 -7.28
CA PHE A 44 4.91 -1.20 -7.26
C PHE A 44 6.05 -2.16 -7.62
N ASP A 45 6.82 -1.87 -8.67
CA ASP A 45 7.94 -2.71 -9.11
C ASP A 45 9.02 -2.85 -8.03
N LEU A 46 9.27 -1.79 -7.25
CA LEU A 46 10.20 -1.85 -6.13
C LEU A 46 9.64 -2.64 -4.96
N ILE A 47 8.38 -2.36 -4.59
CA ILE A 47 7.74 -2.95 -3.40
C ILE A 47 7.45 -4.44 -3.60
N ASN A 48 6.98 -4.83 -4.79
CA ASN A 48 6.54 -6.19 -5.11
C ASN A 48 7.73 -7.12 -5.42
N THR A 49 8.77 -7.06 -4.59
CA THR A 49 9.94 -7.93 -4.66
C THR A 49 10.10 -8.69 -3.36
N GLN A 50 10.55 -9.94 -3.45
CA GLN A 50 10.74 -10.79 -2.27
C GLN A 50 11.67 -10.13 -1.24
N ALA A 51 12.77 -9.52 -1.69
CA ALA A 51 13.73 -8.86 -0.82
C ALA A 51 13.12 -7.71 -0.01
N VAL A 52 12.26 -6.88 -0.63
CA VAL A 52 11.59 -5.79 0.08
C VAL A 52 10.55 -6.34 1.06
N LEU A 53 9.76 -7.33 0.66
CA LEU A 53 8.73 -7.93 1.52
C LEU A 53 9.31 -8.66 2.74
N GLU A 54 10.42 -9.38 2.56
CA GLU A 54 11.19 -9.98 3.67
C GLU A 54 11.76 -8.90 4.59
N GLY A 55 12.34 -7.85 4.00
CA GLY A 55 12.87 -6.72 4.74
C GLY A 55 11.84 -5.98 5.60
N VAL A 56 10.57 -5.91 5.16
CA VAL A 56 9.47 -5.37 5.97
C VAL A 56 9.24 -6.23 7.22
N SER A 57 9.20 -7.55 7.06
CA SER A 57 9.00 -8.49 8.17
C SER A 57 10.15 -8.44 9.19
N GLU A 58 11.38 -8.33 8.71
CA GLU A 58 12.56 -8.19 9.56
C GLU A 58 12.52 -6.90 10.40
N ARG A 59 12.24 -5.76 9.77
CA ARG A 59 12.18 -4.45 10.45
C ARG A 59 11.01 -4.38 11.43
N HIS A 60 9.88 -5.00 11.08
CA HIS A 60 8.77 -5.16 12.01
C HIS A 60 9.20 -5.87 13.30
N ARG A 61 9.89 -7.01 13.18
CA ARG A 61 10.41 -7.74 14.35
C ARG A 61 11.33 -6.87 15.19
N TRP A 62 12.31 -6.18 14.58
CA TRP A 62 13.21 -5.29 15.32
C TRP A 62 12.45 -4.22 16.13
N ILE A 63 11.47 -3.55 15.50
CA ILE A 63 10.70 -2.51 16.16
C ILE A 63 9.88 -3.08 17.33
N VAL A 64 9.24 -4.24 17.13
CA VAL A 64 8.42 -4.88 18.16
C VAL A 64 9.29 -5.35 19.33
N ASP A 65 10.42 -6.00 19.06
CA ASP A 65 11.34 -6.50 20.09
C ASP A 65 11.85 -5.35 20.97
N GLU A 66 12.23 -4.23 20.37
CA GLU A 66 12.69 -3.04 21.11
C GLU A 66 11.56 -2.37 21.89
N LEU A 67 10.36 -2.28 21.33
CA LEU A 67 9.19 -1.77 22.07
C LEU A 67 8.84 -2.65 23.27
N GLN A 68 9.00 -3.98 23.15
CA GLN A 68 8.80 -4.90 24.26
C GLN A 68 9.86 -4.74 25.33
N ALA A 69 11.13 -4.56 24.98
CA ALA A 69 12.21 -4.29 25.92
C ALA A 69 11.96 -2.98 26.71
N ILE A 70 11.51 -1.93 26.02
CA ILE A 70 11.07 -0.68 26.65
C ILE A 70 9.91 -0.96 27.61
N ASN A 71 8.92 -1.75 27.20
CA ASN A 71 7.77 -2.05 28.06
C ASN A 71 8.16 -2.85 29.32
N GLN A 72 9.06 -3.81 29.20
CA GLN A 72 9.54 -4.59 30.33
C GLN A 72 10.26 -3.71 31.35
N THR A 73 10.92 -2.64 30.90
CA THR A 73 11.67 -1.71 31.75
C THR A 73 10.76 -0.67 32.41
N TYR A 74 9.81 -0.10 31.65
CA TYR A 74 9.07 1.08 32.08
C TYR A 74 7.55 0.88 32.26
N ALA A 75 7.01 -0.28 31.85
CA ALA A 75 5.58 -0.59 31.92
C ALA A 75 4.67 0.52 31.34
N VAL A 76 5.06 1.07 30.19
CA VAL A 76 4.40 2.23 29.54
C VAL A 76 3.37 1.85 28.48
N PHE A 77 3.31 0.59 28.10
CA PHE A 77 2.32 0.05 27.16
C PHE A 77 1.46 -1.02 27.87
N SER A 78 0.14 -0.90 27.73
CA SER A 78 -0.86 -1.82 28.28
C SER A 78 -1.27 -2.90 27.27
#